data_AF-A0A1G1WCD7-F1
#
_entry.id   AF-A0A1G1WCD7-F1
#
_cell.length_a   1.000
_cell.length_b   1.000
_cell.length_c   1.000
_cell.angle_alpha   90.00
_cell.angle_beta   90.00
_cell.angle_gamma   90.00
#
_symmetry.space_group_name_H-M   'P 1'
#
loop_
_entity.id
_entity.type
_entity.pdbx_description
1 polymer ?
#
loop_
_entity_poly.entity_id
_entity_poly.type
_entity_poly.pdbx_seq_one_letter_code
_entity_poly.pdbx_strand_id
1 'polypeptide(L)'
;MEFVKLLLLFLRGKVIFACGHSSSLRGQVREGEHDLSWNLILTPWKAAGSVCVRCAIAASIDCCSCPGKIYPGDPVALYGLRSEGIDWERATRVVESVVGCLRWNCCPCGGFYAGNWTTDGFQGHNFASHAA
;
A
#
# COMPACT_ATOMS: atom_id res chain seq x y z
N MET A 1 -21.79 7.81 11.55
CA MET A 1 -20.35 7.67 11.88
C MET A 1 -19.81 9.05 12.15
N GLU A 2 -19.60 9.38 13.42
CA GLU A 2 -18.98 10.64 13.79
C GLU A 2 -17.55 10.70 13.24
N PHE A 3 -17.25 11.74 12.49
CA PHE A 3 -15.88 12.14 12.16
C PHE A 3 -15.18 12.44 13.49
N VAL A 4 -14.46 11.45 14.02
CA VAL A 4 -13.48 11.70 15.09
C VAL A 4 -12.48 12.65 14.50
N LYS A 5 -12.69 13.93 14.82
CA LYS A 5 -11.84 15.07 14.47
C LYS A 5 -10.40 14.64 14.67
N LEU A 6 -9.67 14.52 13.56
CA LEU A 6 -8.21 14.47 13.54
C LEU A 6 -7.73 15.69 14.33
N LEU A 7 -7.48 15.53 15.63
CA LEU A 7 -6.89 16.57 16.46
C LEU A 7 -5.41 16.60 16.10
N LEU A 8 -5.11 17.29 14.99
CA LEU A 8 -3.76 17.62 14.55
C LEU A 8 -3.15 18.57 15.58
N LEU A 9 -2.61 18.04 16.67
CA LEU A 9 -1.78 18.80 17.60
C LEU A 9 -0.45 19.09 16.89
N PHE A 10 -0.39 20.24 16.23
CA PHE A 10 0.82 20.80 15.62
C PHE A 10 1.80 21.27 16.70
N LEU A 11 2.51 20.33 17.32
CA LEU A 11 3.65 20.65 18.18
C LEU A 11 4.94 20.30 17.42
N ARG A 12 5.68 21.34 16.99
CA ARG A 12 7.06 21.24 16.46
C ARG A 12 7.23 20.46 15.13
N GLY A 13 6.28 20.55 14.20
CA GLY A 13 6.43 19.95 12.86
C GLY A 13 6.27 18.43 12.82
N LYS A 14 5.62 17.85 13.84
CA LYS A 14 5.24 16.45 13.92
C LYS A 14 3.72 16.31 13.90
N VAL A 15 3.24 15.20 13.34
CA VAL A 15 1.84 14.78 13.36
C VAL A 15 1.73 13.55 14.26
N ILE A 16 0.78 13.55 15.18
CA ILE A 16 0.43 12.38 16.00
C ILE A 16 -0.81 11.75 15.37
N PHE A 17 -0.73 10.45 15.08
CA PHE A 17 -1.80 9.68 14.46
C PHE A 17 -2.65 8.98 15.52
N ALA A 18 -3.85 8.54 15.16
CA ALA A 18 -4.75 7.80 16.05
C ALA A 18 -4.13 6.51 16.63
N CYS A 19 -3.14 5.93 15.93
CA CYS A 19 -2.35 4.80 16.42
C CYS A 19 -1.30 5.16 17.49
N GLY A 20 -1.24 6.42 17.97
CA GLY A 20 -0.29 6.88 18.99
C GLY A 20 1.12 7.18 18.48
N HIS A 21 1.44 6.82 17.24
CA HIS A 21 2.72 7.14 16.63
C HIS A 21 2.81 8.62 16.22
N SER A 22 3.99 9.21 16.40
CA SER A 22 4.33 10.51 15.82
C SER A 22 5.19 10.35 14.56
N SER A 23 4.98 11.20 13.57
CA SER A 23 5.84 11.27 12.38
C SER A 23 6.12 12.72 12.02
N SER A 24 7.35 12.99 11.55
CA SER A 24 7.72 14.29 11.00
C SER A 24 6.95 14.55 9.71
N LEU A 25 6.55 15.81 9.47
CA LEU A 25 5.84 16.23 8.25
C LEU A 25 6.59 15.91 6.95
N ARG A 26 7.92 15.84 7.03
CA ARG A 26 8.80 15.37 5.98
C ARG A 26 9.76 14.36 6.56
N GLY A 27 10.07 13.35 5.78
CA GLY A 27 11.03 12.33 6.18
C GLY A 27 11.44 11.48 5.00
N GLN A 28 12.54 10.80 5.20
CA GLN A 28 13.11 9.86 4.25
C GLN A 28 13.55 8.64 5.05
N VAL A 29 13.07 7.47 4.66
CA VAL A 29 13.52 6.19 5.21
C VAL A 29 14.11 5.40 4.08
N ARG A 30 15.34 4.93 4.28
CA ARG A 30 16.01 3.99 3.40
C ARG A 30 15.88 2.60 4.00
N GLU A 31 15.19 1.70 3.30
CA GLU A 31 15.15 0.28 3.61
C GLU A 31 15.68 -0.51 2.41
N GLY A 32 16.92 -0.98 2.51
CA GLY A 32 17.63 -1.64 1.41
C GLY A 32 17.84 -0.68 0.22
N GLU A 33 17.39 -1.08 -0.96
CA GLU A 33 17.43 -0.26 -2.19
C GLU A 33 16.24 0.71 -2.30
N HIS A 34 15.29 0.67 -1.37
CA HIS A 34 14.07 1.49 -1.45
C HIS A 34 14.21 2.77 -0.63
N ASP A 35 13.89 3.89 -1.28
CA ASP A 35 13.90 5.21 -0.68
C ASP A 35 12.46 5.73 -0.52
N LEU A 36 11.92 5.61 0.69
CA LEU A 36 10.62 6.15 1.05
C LEU A 36 10.81 7.59 1.51
N SER A 37 10.71 8.52 0.57
CA SER A 37 10.52 9.92 0.91
C SER A 37 9.02 10.24 1.05
N TRP A 38 8.64 10.89 2.14
CA TRP A 38 7.30 11.42 2.28
C TRP A 38 7.33 12.90 2.58
N ASN A 39 6.33 13.59 2.02
CA ASN A 39 6.03 14.96 2.36
C ASN A 39 4.52 15.00 2.64
N LEU A 40 4.16 14.88 3.92
CA LEU A 40 2.78 14.90 4.41
C LEU A 40 2.03 16.19 4.05
N ILE A 41 2.73 17.22 3.55
CA ILE A 41 2.15 18.49 3.08
C ILE A 41 1.78 18.44 1.59
N LEU A 42 2.43 17.59 0.77
CA LEU A 42 2.35 17.67 -0.70
C LEU A 42 1.79 16.42 -1.39
N THR A 43 1.67 15.28 -0.73
CA THR A 43 0.93 14.15 -1.29
C THR A 43 -0.54 14.30 -0.88
N PRO A 44 -1.45 14.69 -1.79
CA PRO A 44 -2.86 14.47 -1.54
C PRO A 44 -2.97 12.95 -1.46
N TRP A 45 -3.16 12.45 -0.25
CA TRP A 45 -3.33 11.06 0.09
C TRP A 45 -4.69 10.61 -0.46
N LYS A 46 -4.81 10.58 -1.79
CA LYS A 46 -5.97 10.12 -2.55
C LYS A 46 -5.95 8.60 -2.45
N ALA A 47 -6.56 8.11 -1.38
CA ALA A 47 -7.11 6.77 -1.12
C ALA A 47 -6.63 6.04 0.16
N ALA A 48 -5.57 6.51 0.84
CA ALA A 48 -5.05 5.83 2.05
C ALA A 48 -5.20 6.63 3.37
N GLY A 49 -6.07 7.65 3.39
CA GLY A 49 -6.31 8.55 4.52
C GLY A 49 -6.56 7.88 5.88
N SER A 50 -5.51 7.59 6.67
CA SER A 50 -5.49 7.61 8.17
C SER A 50 -4.24 7.01 8.85
N VAL A 51 -3.32 6.38 8.13
CA VAL A 51 -2.26 5.52 8.69
C VAL A 51 -0.89 6.23 8.82
N CYS A 52 -0.17 6.07 9.93
CA CYS A 52 1.18 6.64 10.07
C CYS A 52 2.22 5.84 9.26
N VAL A 53 3.38 6.43 8.95
CA VAL A 53 4.44 5.75 8.16
C VAL A 53 4.87 4.41 8.76
N ARG A 54 4.95 4.31 10.10
CA ARG A 54 5.32 3.05 10.77
C ARG A 54 4.27 1.97 10.58
N CYS A 55 2.99 2.34 10.70
CA CYS A 55 1.89 1.42 10.45
C CYS A 55 1.79 1.05 8.96
N ALA A 56 2.11 1.98 8.05
CA ALA A 56 2.15 1.70 6.62
C ALA A 56 3.27 0.71 6.26
N ILE A 57 4.46 0.86 6.85
CA ILE A 57 5.57 -0.09 6.71
C ILE A 57 5.20 -1.44 7.31
N ALA A 58 4.64 -1.47 8.53
CA ALA A 58 4.24 -2.71 9.19
C ALA A 58 3.13 -3.46 8.44
N ALA A 59 2.23 -2.74 7.76
CA ALA A 59 1.17 -3.32 6.93
C ALA A 59 1.58 -3.54 5.47
N SER A 60 2.82 -3.19 5.09
CA SER A 60 3.32 -3.44 3.75
C SER A 60 3.59 -4.92 3.54
N ILE A 61 3.45 -5.36 2.29
CA ILE A 61 3.81 -6.72 1.88
C ILE A 61 4.88 -6.68 0.81
N ASP A 62 5.50 -7.83 0.58
CA ASP A 62 6.40 -8.04 -0.54
C ASP A 62 5.62 -8.30 -1.83
N CYS A 63 6.14 -7.78 -2.95
CA CYS A 63 5.68 -8.20 -4.27
C CYS A 63 6.10 -9.65 -4.50
N CYS A 64 5.18 -10.48 -4.98
CA CYS A 64 5.43 -11.88 -5.30
C CYS A 64 6.41 -12.13 -6.45
N SER A 65 6.84 -11.10 -7.20
CA SER A 65 7.68 -11.26 -8.41
C SER A 65 8.95 -10.39 -8.41
N CYS A 66 9.03 -9.35 -7.58
CA CYS A 66 10.20 -8.47 -7.53
C CYS A 66 10.56 -8.11 -6.08
N PRO A 67 11.74 -7.52 -5.82
CA PRO A 67 12.15 -7.15 -4.46
C PRO A 67 11.44 -5.90 -3.91
N GLY A 68 10.42 -5.39 -4.62
CA GLY A 68 9.69 -4.20 -4.20
C GLY A 68 8.59 -4.46 -3.17
N LYS A 69 8.33 -3.48 -2.32
CA LYS A 69 7.21 -3.46 -1.37
C LYS A 69 5.92 -2.95 -2.01
N ILE A 70 4.79 -3.33 -1.42
CA ILE A 70 3.43 -2.86 -1.71
C ILE A 70 2.88 -2.30 -0.40
N TYR A 71 2.55 -1.02 -0.39
CA TYR A 71 2.06 -0.31 0.79
C TYR A 71 0.53 -0.19 0.77
N PRO A 72 -0.11 0.04 1.93
CA PRO A 72 -1.54 0.37 1.97
C PRO A 72 -1.88 1.56 1.06
N GLY A 73 -2.89 1.38 0.22
CA GLY A 73 -3.30 2.29 -0.85
C GLY A 73 -2.77 1.90 -2.23
N ASP A 74 -1.68 1.13 -2.31
CA ASP A 74 -1.08 0.78 -3.60
C ASP A 74 -2.01 -0.12 -4.42
N PRO A 75 -2.11 0.10 -5.73
CA PRO A 75 -2.84 -0.78 -6.62
C PRO A 75 -2.05 -2.07 -6.85
N VAL A 76 -2.75 -3.19 -6.93
CA VAL A 76 -2.13 -4.52 -7.00
C VAL A 76 -2.68 -5.36 -8.15
N ALA A 77 -1.85 -6.31 -8.56
CA ALA A 77 -2.22 -7.40 -9.45
C ALA A 77 -2.36 -8.72 -8.69
N LEU A 78 -3.19 -9.61 -9.22
CA LEU A 78 -3.29 -10.99 -8.77
C LEU A 78 -2.70 -11.93 -9.82
N TYR A 79 -1.88 -12.86 -9.36
CA TYR A 79 -1.29 -13.92 -10.17
C TYR A 79 -1.81 -15.26 -9.68
N GLY A 80 -2.11 -16.17 -10.61
CA GLY A 80 -2.60 -17.50 -10.27
C GLY A 80 -1.53 -18.35 -9.59
N LEU A 81 -1.94 -19.39 -8.87
CA LEU A 81 -1.02 -20.30 -8.18
C LEU A 81 -0.09 -21.10 -9.11
N ARG A 82 -0.32 -21.03 -10.43
CA ARG A 82 0.51 -21.67 -11.46
C ARG A 82 1.34 -20.67 -12.28
N SER A 83 1.34 -19.40 -11.90
CA SER A 83 2.15 -18.38 -12.57
C SER A 83 3.64 -18.64 -12.36
N GLU A 84 4.42 -18.48 -13.42
CA GLU A 84 5.88 -18.58 -13.39
C GLU A 84 6.50 -17.28 -12.86
N GLY A 85 7.76 -17.35 -12.39
CA GLY A 85 8.49 -16.17 -11.90
C GLY A 85 8.00 -15.63 -10.56
N ILE A 86 7.28 -16.45 -9.79
CA ILE A 86 6.78 -16.12 -8.45
C ILE A 86 7.77 -16.60 -7.39
N ASP A 87 8.12 -15.68 -6.50
CA ASP A 87 8.83 -15.92 -5.24
C ASP A 87 7.82 -16.33 -4.16
N TRP A 88 7.62 -17.64 -3.99
CA TRP A 88 6.60 -18.20 -3.11
C TRP A 88 6.88 -18.03 -1.61
N GLU A 89 8.12 -17.75 -1.22
CA GLU A 89 8.48 -17.52 0.18
C GLU A 89 8.03 -16.12 0.64
N ARG A 90 8.01 -15.16 -0.29
CA ARG A 90 7.62 -13.77 -0.04
C ARG A 90 6.18 -13.44 -0.44
N ALA A 91 5.55 -14.30 -1.24
CA ALA A 91 4.23 -14.04 -1.79
C ALA A 91 3.11 -14.04 -0.73
N THR A 92 2.37 -12.94 -0.66
CA THR A 92 1.11 -12.88 0.09
C THR A 92 -0.01 -13.55 -0.70
N ARG A 93 -0.63 -14.59 -0.11
CA ARG A 93 -1.75 -15.33 -0.72
C ARG A 93 -3.10 -14.65 -0.45
N VAL A 94 -3.95 -14.63 -1.46
CA VAL A 94 -5.34 -14.18 -1.38
C VAL A 94 -6.20 -15.16 -2.17
N VAL A 95 -7.03 -15.94 -1.46
CA VAL A 95 -7.89 -16.98 -2.05
C VAL A 95 -7.06 -17.95 -2.91
N GLU A 96 -7.27 -17.99 -4.23
CA GLU A 96 -6.55 -18.85 -5.20
C GLU A 96 -5.52 -18.06 -6.02
N SER A 97 -4.96 -16.99 -5.43
CA SER A 97 -4.01 -16.11 -6.11
C SER A 97 -2.95 -15.57 -5.14
N VAL A 98 -1.93 -14.92 -5.69
CA VAL A 98 -0.92 -14.16 -4.94
C VAL A 98 -0.86 -12.72 -5.40
N VAL A 99 -0.47 -11.84 -4.48
CA VAL A 99 -0.45 -10.39 -4.70
C VAL A 99 0.90 -9.95 -5.25
N GLY A 100 0.87 -9.19 -6.35
CA GLY A 100 2.04 -8.51 -6.90
C GLY A 100 1.78 -7.05 -7.21
N CYS A 101 2.86 -6.29 -7.42
CA CYS A 101 2.79 -4.86 -7.72
C CYS A 101 2.53 -4.60 -9.20
N LEU A 102 2.02 -3.41 -9.53
CA LEU A 102 1.80 -2.97 -10.92
C LEU A 102 2.99 -2.22 -11.53
N ARG A 103 4.19 -2.38 -10.97
CA ARG A 103 5.41 -1.83 -11.58
C ARG A 103 5.62 -2.51 -12.94
N TRP A 104 6.18 -1.77 -13.90
CA TRP A 104 6.34 -2.24 -15.29
C TRP A 104 7.07 -3.59 -15.40
N ASN A 105 8.05 -3.83 -14.54
CA ASN A 105 8.81 -5.08 -14.50
C ASN A 105 7.97 -6.30 -14.06
N CYS A 106 6.89 -6.10 -13.31
CA CYS A 106 6.00 -7.17 -12.83
C CYS A 106 4.72 -7.29 -13.65
N CYS A 107 4.21 -6.17 -14.17
CA CYS A 107 2.95 -6.11 -14.90
C CYS A 107 3.10 -5.24 -16.16
N PRO A 108 3.82 -5.73 -17.18
CA PRO A 108 4.19 -4.94 -18.36
C PRO A 108 2.99 -4.51 -19.23
N CYS A 109 1.82 -5.14 -19.07
CA CYS A 109 0.61 -4.74 -19.80
C CYS A 109 -0.36 -3.90 -18.96
N GLY A 110 -0.13 -3.73 -17.65
CA GLY A 110 -1.09 -3.09 -16.73
C GLY A 110 -2.45 -3.80 -16.57
N GLY A 111 -2.74 -4.84 -17.36
CA GLY A 111 -4.05 -5.49 -17.48
C GLY A 111 -4.42 -6.43 -16.34
N PHE A 112 -3.56 -6.58 -15.33
CA PHE A 112 -3.81 -7.43 -14.16
C PHE A 112 -4.29 -6.64 -12.94
N TYR A 113 -4.70 -5.38 -13.08
CA TYR A 113 -5.26 -4.63 -11.96
C TYR A 113 -6.44 -5.38 -11.32
N ALA A 114 -6.28 -5.72 -10.05
CA ALA A 114 -7.25 -6.52 -9.31
C ALA A 114 -7.87 -5.76 -8.15
N GLY A 115 -7.34 -4.57 -7.80
CA GLY A 115 -7.78 -3.78 -6.66
C GLY A 115 -6.62 -3.10 -5.96
N ASN A 116 -6.76 -2.85 -4.66
CA ASN A 116 -5.78 -2.16 -3.84
C ASN A 116 -5.41 -2.99 -2.61
N TRP A 117 -4.16 -2.83 -2.16
CA TRP A 117 -3.77 -3.29 -0.84
C TRP A 117 -4.20 -2.27 0.22
N THR A 118 -4.71 -2.72 1.36
CA THR A 118 -5.10 -1.87 2.48
C THR A 118 -4.52 -2.40 3.78
N THR A 119 -4.69 -1.66 4.88
CA THR A 119 -4.31 -2.16 6.21
C THR A 119 -5.08 -3.41 6.62
N ASP A 120 -6.27 -3.62 6.05
CA ASP A 120 -7.11 -4.79 6.29
C ASP A 120 -6.86 -5.91 5.25
N GLY A 121 -5.84 -5.74 4.39
CA GLY A 121 -5.47 -6.67 3.34
C GLY A 121 -5.99 -6.27 1.96
N PHE A 122 -6.13 -7.25 1.07
CA PHE A 122 -6.54 -7.03 -0.32
C PHE A 122 -8.02 -6.61 -0.42
N GLN A 123 -8.28 -5.51 -1.13
CA GLN A 123 -9.61 -5.03 -1.47
C GLN A 123 -9.80 -5.11 -2.99
N GLY A 124 -10.61 -6.06 -3.43
CA GLY A 124 -10.85 -6.32 -4.85
C GLY A 124 -11.64 -5.20 -5.53
N HIS A 125 -11.30 -4.92 -6.79
CA HIS A 125 -12.06 -4.01 -7.62
C HIS A 125 -13.33 -4.72 -8.14
N ASN A 126 -14.51 -4.32 -7.66
CA ASN A 126 -15.77 -4.85 -8.16
C ASN A 126 -16.07 -4.26 -9.55
N PHE A 127 -15.91 -5.04 -10.61
CA PHE A 127 -16.29 -4.65 -11.99
C PHE A 127 -17.81 -4.66 -12.24
N ALA A 128 -18.65 -4.93 -11.22
CA ALA A 128 -20.09 -5.15 -11.36
C ALA A 128 -20.93 -3.89 -11.63
N SER A 129 -20.34 -2.70 -11.86
CA SER A 129 -21.10 -1.43 -12.02
C SER A 129 -21.14 -0.85 -13.45
N HIS A 130 -20.63 -1.56 -14.47
CA HIS A 130 -20.63 -1.06 -15.86
C HIS A 130 -21.29 -1.97 -16.89
N ALA A 131 -22.07 -2.96 -16.44
CA ALA A 131 -23.00 -3.69 -17.30
C ALA A 131 -24.44 -3.26 -16.97
N ALA A 132 -24.82 -2.07 -17.41
CA ALA A 132 -26.21 -1.61 -17.49
C ALA A 132 -26.39 -0.80 -18.78
#